data_AF-A0A0M3KE20-F1
#
_entry.id   AF-A0A0M3KE20-F1
#
_cell.length_a   1.000
_cell.length_b   1.000
_cell.length_c   1.000
_cell.angle_alpha   90.00
_cell.angle_beta   90.00
_cell.angle_gamma   90.00
#
_symmetry.space_group_name_H-M   'P 1'
#
loop_
_entity.id
_entity.type
_entity.pdbx_description
1 polymer ?
#
loop_
_entity_poly.entity_id
_entity_poly.type
_entity_poly.pdbx_seq_one_letter_code
_entity_poly.pdbx_strand_id
1 'polypeptide(L)'
;MSSNIDNITMAIDISEENCKSEKLKELILETIGLFPHQYSYQARYMKEQAESRFGYWWSAVIISEKGGYGMSAVYDQYSNTTCELRIFDTFYWLGRTS
;
A
#
# COMPACT_ATOMS: atom_id res chain seq x y z
N MET A 1 2.10 -38.85 2.13
CA MET A 1 1.44 -38.24 0.96
C MET A 1 0.45 -37.21 1.47
N SER A 2 0.85 -35.93 1.50
CA SER A 2 -0.09 -34.82 1.69
C SER A 2 0.33 -33.75 0.71
N SER A 3 -0.40 -33.64 -0.39
CA SER A 3 -0.29 -32.58 -1.38
C SER A 3 -0.92 -31.32 -0.77
N ASN A 4 -0.08 -30.44 -0.21
CA ASN A 4 -0.51 -29.17 0.35
C ASN A 4 -0.80 -28.15 -0.75
N ILE A 5 -1.82 -27.36 -0.46
CA ILE A 5 -2.60 -26.49 -1.34
C ILE A 5 -1.85 -25.17 -1.55
N ASP A 6 -0.56 -25.24 -1.90
CA ASP A 6 0.31 -24.05 -1.95
C ASP A 6 0.47 -23.47 -3.38
N ASN A 7 -0.27 -24.00 -4.36
CA ASN A 7 -0.07 -23.72 -5.78
C ASN A 7 -0.94 -22.59 -6.38
N ILE A 8 -1.59 -21.74 -5.57
CA ILE A 8 -2.45 -20.64 -6.10
C ILE A 8 -2.02 -19.24 -5.62
N THR A 9 -0.99 -19.13 -4.79
CA THR A 9 -0.40 -17.83 -4.43
C THR A 9 0.91 -17.71 -5.18
N MET A 10 0.91 -17.03 -6.33
CA MET A 10 2.15 -16.46 -6.85
C MET A 10 2.71 -15.59 -5.73
N ALA A 11 3.75 -16.09 -5.08
CA ALA A 11 4.34 -15.49 -3.89
C ALA A 11 4.89 -14.12 -4.27
N ILE A 12 4.09 -13.09 -4.03
CA ILE A 12 4.61 -11.74 -3.88
C ILE A 12 5.60 -11.86 -2.72
N ASP A 13 6.88 -11.69 -3.01
CA ASP A 13 7.92 -11.69 -1.99
C ASP A 13 7.77 -10.42 -1.15
N ILE A 14 6.95 -10.53 -0.11
CA ILE A 14 6.75 -9.49 0.90
C ILE A 14 7.89 -9.66 1.89
N SER A 15 8.95 -8.88 1.69
CA SER A 15 10.16 -8.97 2.51
C SER A 15 9.99 -8.30 3.87
N GLU A 16 9.20 -7.23 3.94
CA GLU A 16 8.94 -6.46 5.17
C GLU A 16 7.52 -5.90 5.15
N GLU A 17 6.73 -6.20 6.19
CA GLU A 17 5.40 -5.64 6.41
C GLU A 17 5.25 -5.03 7.80
N ASN A 18 4.76 -3.79 7.85
CA ASN A 18 4.42 -3.09 9.08
C ASN A 18 3.09 -2.36 8.86
N CYS A 19 2.01 -3.13 8.90
CA CYS A 19 0.66 -2.65 8.68
C CYS A 19 -0.18 -2.70 9.95
N LYS A 20 -0.69 -1.55 10.37
CA LYS A 20 -1.58 -1.43 11.53
C LYS A 20 -3.01 -1.89 11.24
N SER A 21 -3.31 -2.22 9.98
CA SER A 21 -4.63 -2.64 9.50
C SER A 21 -4.50 -3.53 8.26
N GLU A 22 -5.07 -4.73 8.32
CA GLU A 22 -5.18 -5.65 7.18
C GLU A 22 -5.94 -5.01 6.01
N LYS A 23 -6.90 -4.13 6.29
CA LYS A 23 -7.66 -3.42 5.24
C LYS A 23 -6.81 -2.44 4.43
N LEU A 24 -5.75 -1.89 5.02
CA LEU A 24 -4.79 -1.07 4.29
C LEU A 24 -3.85 -1.93 3.43
N LYS A 25 -3.43 -3.10 3.96
CA LYS A 25 -2.62 -4.06 3.21
C LYS A 25 -3.38 -4.60 2.00
N GLU A 26 -4.64 -5.03 2.19
CA GLU A 26 -5.55 -5.43 1.11
C GLU A 26 -5.64 -4.34 0.04
N LEU A 27 -5.80 -3.07 0.44
CA LEU A 27 -5.89 -1.95 -0.49
C LEU A 27 -4.58 -1.75 -1.30
N ILE A 28 -3.41 -1.85 -0.67
CA ILE A 28 -2.13 -1.76 -1.38
C ILE A 28 -2.01 -2.90 -2.41
N LEU A 29 -2.31 -4.14 -2.01
CA LEU A 29 -2.24 -5.31 -2.90
C LEU A 29 -3.25 -5.23 -4.06
N GLU A 30 -4.49 -4.81 -3.77
CA GLU A 30 -5.54 -4.54 -4.77
C GLU A 30 -5.05 -3.53 -5.81
N THR A 31 -4.46 -2.43 -5.35
CA THR A 31 -3.94 -1.36 -6.20
C THR A 31 -2.82 -1.85 -7.13
N ILE A 32 -1.90 -2.66 -6.61
CA ILE A 32 -0.80 -3.24 -7.40
C ILE A 32 -1.34 -4.12 -8.52
N GLY A 33 -2.38 -4.91 -8.23
CA GLY A 33 -3.06 -5.75 -9.22
C GLY A 33 -3.83 -4.96 -10.29
N LEU A 34 -4.42 -3.81 -9.92
CA LEU A 34 -5.19 -2.95 -10.84
C LEU A 34 -4.29 -2.12 -11.78
N PHE A 35 -3.15 -1.64 -11.29
CA PHE A 35 -2.30 -0.68 -12.00
C PHE A 35 -0.84 -1.14 -12.05
N PRO A 36 -0.50 -2.28 -12.68
CA PRO A 36 0.84 -2.85 -12.64
C PRO A 36 1.89 -1.87 -13.19
N HIS A 37 2.92 -1.61 -12.40
CA HIS A 37 4.03 -0.67 -12.70
C HIS A 37 3.63 0.78 -12.99
N GLN A 38 2.38 1.17 -12.73
CA GLN A 38 1.88 2.53 -12.96
C GLN A 38 1.80 3.30 -11.64
N TYR A 39 2.96 3.60 -11.04
CA TYR A 39 3.06 4.11 -9.67
C TYR A 39 2.27 5.41 -9.39
N SER A 40 2.15 6.31 -10.36
CA SER A 40 1.33 7.52 -10.21
C SER A 40 -0.16 7.20 -10.07
N TYR A 41 -0.67 6.25 -10.86
CA TYR A 41 -2.04 5.76 -10.76
C TYR A 41 -2.26 4.96 -9.47
N GLN A 42 -1.26 4.15 -9.08
CA GLN A 42 -1.30 3.42 -7.81
C GLN A 42 -1.43 4.38 -6.62
N ALA A 43 -0.55 5.38 -6.51
CA ALA A 43 -0.58 6.34 -5.41
C ALA A 43 -1.89 7.14 -5.35
N ARG A 44 -2.40 7.58 -6.51
CA ARG A 44 -3.69 8.28 -6.59
C ARG A 44 -4.84 7.39 -6.12
N TYR A 45 -4.93 6.18 -6.64
CA TYR A 45 -6.00 5.25 -6.30
C TYR A 45 -5.96 4.85 -4.83
N MET A 46 -4.77 4.56 -4.29
CA MET A 46 -4.58 4.27 -2.86
C MET A 46 -5.13 5.39 -1.97
N LYS A 47 -4.80 6.64 -2.30
CA LYS A 47 -5.30 7.81 -1.57
C LYS A 47 -6.83 7.93 -1.66
N GLU A 48 -7.37 7.91 -2.87
CA GLU A 48 -8.82 8.08 -3.11
C GLU A 48 -9.65 6.98 -2.43
N GLN A 49 -9.19 5.73 -2.49
CA GLN A 49 -9.87 4.62 -1.83
C GLN A 49 -9.75 4.70 -0.31
N ALA A 50 -8.59 5.09 0.22
CA ALA A 50 -8.44 5.27 1.65
C ALA A 50 -9.35 6.40 2.18
N GLU A 51 -9.45 7.52 1.43
CA GLU A 51 -10.37 8.62 1.73
C GLU A 51 -11.83 8.18 1.68
N SER A 52 -12.21 7.41 0.65
CA SER A 52 -13.58 6.90 0.49
C SER A 52 -13.98 5.86 1.53
N ARG A 53 -13.04 5.02 2.00
CA ARG A 53 -13.34 3.88 2.90
C ARG A 53 -13.15 4.25 4.38
N PHE A 54 -12.24 5.16 4.71
CA PHE A 54 -11.79 5.40 6.08
C PHE A 54 -11.85 6.88 6.51
N GLY A 55 -12.46 7.74 5.69
CA GLY A 55 -12.54 9.18 5.92
C GLY A 55 -11.33 9.93 5.36
N TYR A 56 -11.41 11.26 5.32
CA TYR A 56 -10.44 12.11 4.63
C TYR A 56 -9.01 12.10 5.22
N TRP A 57 -8.09 12.73 4.49
CA TRP A 57 -6.71 13.03 4.89
C TRP A 57 -5.75 11.83 4.85
N TRP A 58 -5.62 11.23 3.67
CA TRP A 58 -4.65 10.16 3.44
C TRP A 58 -3.51 10.60 2.55
N SER A 59 -2.38 9.95 2.76
CA SER A 59 -1.15 10.14 2.03
C SER A 59 -0.63 8.78 1.57
N ALA A 60 -0.25 8.68 0.31
CA ALA A 60 0.26 7.48 -0.34
C ALA A 60 1.64 7.77 -0.94
N VAL A 61 2.63 6.96 -0.59
CA VAL A 61 4.01 7.08 -1.06
C VAL A 61 4.46 5.72 -1.61
N ILE A 62 5.08 5.74 -2.78
CA ILE A 62 5.62 4.57 -3.45
C ILE A 62 7.04 4.90 -3.87
N ILE A 63 8.03 4.15 -3.40
CA ILE A 63 9.45 4.34 -3.74
C ILE A 63 9.93 3.06 -4.42
N SER A 64 10.36 3.17 -5.66
CA SER A 64 11.01 2.08 -6.39
C SER A 64 12.44 2.48 -6.77
N GLU A 65 13.29 1.52 -7.12
CA GLU A 65 14.63 1.81 -7.66
C GLU A 65 14.62 2.71 -8.91
N LYS A 66 13.48 2.78 -9.62
CA LYS A 66 13.30 3.62 -10.81
C LYS A 66 12.80 5.04 -10.50
N GLY A 67 12.62 5.38 -9.23
CA GLY A 67 12.10 6.67 -8.76
C GLY A 67 10.95 6.53 -7.77
N GLY A 68 10.65 7.61 -7.05
CA GLY A 68 9.60 7.69 -6.03
C GLY A 68 8.46 8.62 -6.39
N TYR A 69 7.24 8.24 -6.03
CA TYR A 69 6.00 9.00 -6.19
C TYR A 69 5.37 9.20 -4.82
N GLY A 70 5.01 10.45 -4.48
CA GLY A 70 4.36 10.79 -3.22
C GLY A 70 3.15 11.68 -3.45
N MET A 71 2.01 11.29 -2.88
CA MET A 71 0.81 12.10 -2.78
C MET A 71 0.45 12.26 -1.31
N SER A 72 0.51 13.50 -0.79
CA SER A 72 0.24 13.77 0.62
C SER A 72 -0.91 14.75 0.78
N ALA A 73 -1.73 14.54 1.80
CA ALA A 73 -2.51 15.61 2.41
C ALA A 73 -1.88 15.91 3.79
N VAL A 74 -1.63 17.19 4.11
CA VAL A 74 -0.92 17.57 5.35
C VAL A 74 -1.80 18.52 6.15
N TYR A 75 -2.30 18.05 7.29
CA TYR A 75 -2.74 18.87 8.42
C TYR A 75 -2.49 18.14 9.76
N ASP A 76 -2.40 18.94 10.83
CA ASP A 76 -1.78 18.74 12.15
C ASP A 76 -2.05 17.43 12.94
N GLN A 77 -0.96 16.94 13.57
CA GLN A 77 -0.75 16.15 14.82
C GLN A 77 -1.56 14.88 15.19
N TYR A 78 -1.04 13.77 14.64
CA TYR A 78 -1.10 12.36 15.05
C TYR A 78 -2.44 11.72 15.51
N SER A 79 -3.04 10.90 14.63
CA SER A 79 -3.61 9.57 14.95
C SER A 79 -3.21 8.53 13.90
N ASN A 80 -2.35 7.61 14.34
CA ASN A 80 -1.44 6.83 13.51
C ASN A 80 -2.06 5.55 12.93
N THR A 81 -2.75 5.63 11.80
CA THR A 81 -3.01 4.43 10.98
C THR A 81 -2.14 4.48 9.74
N THR A 82 -1.17 3.56 9.68
CA THR A 82 -0.20 3.45 8.58
C THR A 82 -0.07 2.00 8.16
N CYS A 83 0.31 1.78 6.90
CA CYS A 83 0.71 0.50 6.36
C CYS A 83 1.92 0.67 5.48
N GLU A 84 2.99 -0.01 5.87
CA GLU A 84 4.27 -0.09 5.19
C GLU A 84 4.40 -1.50 4.62
N LEU A 85 4.67 -1.59 3.33
CA LEU A 85 4.78 -2.86 2.64
C LEU A 85 5.91 -2.79 1.63
N ARG A 86 6.87 -3.71 1.73
CA ARG A 86 7.92 -3.87 0.72
C ARG A 86 7.61 -5.09 -0.13
N ILE A 87 7.46 -4.87 -1.43
CA ILE A 87 7.23 -5.89 -2.44
C ILE A 87 8.34 -5.79 -3.47
N PHE A 88 9.17 -6.82 -3.57
CA PHE A 88 10.43 -6.78 -4.33
C PHE A 88 11.24 -5.53 -3.95
N ASP A 89 11.69 -4.75 -4.94
CA ASP A 89 12.46 -3.52 -4.74
C ASP A 89 11.59 -2.25 -4.64
N THR A 90 10.29 -2.41 -4.33
CA THR A 90 9.34 -1.30 -4.21
C THR A 90 8.79 -1.21 -2.79
N PHE A 91 8.96 -0.04 -2.19
CA PHE A 91 8.40 0.32 -0.91
C PHE A 91 7.08 1.06 -1.09
N TYR A 92 6.05 0.61 -0.37
CA TYR A 92 4.73 1.20 -0.32
C TYR A 92 4.45 1.71 1.08
N TRP A 93 3.92 2.92 1.17
CA TRP A 93 3.43 3.52 2.40
C TRP A 93 2.07 4.16 2.15
N LEU A 94 1.10 3.81 2.99
CA LEU A 94 -0.22 4.43 3.04
C LEU A 94 -0.50 4.82 4.48
N GLY A 95 -0.73 6.09 4.72
CA GLY A 95 -0.94 6.58 6.06
C GLY A 95 -1.79 7.84 6.11
N ARG A 96 -2.39 8.06 7.28
CA ARG A 96 -2.94 9.36 7.64
C ARG A 96 -2.24 9.89 8.88
N THR A 97 -2.01 11.19 8.87
CA THR A 97 -1.74 11.97 10.07
C THR A 97 -3.06 12.67 10.37
N SER A 98 -3.80 12.23 11.40
CA SER A 98 -4.75 13.15 12.04
C SER A 98 -4.00 14.17 12.90
#